data_AF-A0A7W1K6W4-F1
#
_entry.id   AF-A0A7W1K6W4-F1
#
_cell.length_a   1.000
_cell.length_b   1.000
_cell.length_c   1.000
_cell.angle_alpha   90.00
_cell.angle_beta   90.00
_cell.angle_gamma   90.00
#
_symmetry.space_group_name_H-M   'P 1'
#
loop_
_entity.id
_entity.type
_entity.pdbx_description
1 polymer ?
#
loop_
_entity_poly.entity_id
_entity_poly.type
_entity_poly.pdbx_seq_one_letter_code
_entity_poly.pdbx_strand_id
1 'polypeptide(L)'
;MSRSDLARLTGLSWDVIVAIEERGEPPALTLNAARRLASALAVDLTTVAAAWGRPPAQQDDIRLEALLAHADQPLSLTRIARALRWSLEHAQHVLQRLDGRLAATGQTLRHVAPGRYELAARGDVLQAGDLSRLREHEQAITAPEAALLRRLIIGQREDRCWANFNHSQRRTAARLAERGLVRSDGTWVHVTADVDANLQPDLDRTGPHGVQRPLRDRRATAAEQ
;
A
#
# COMPACT_ATOMS: atom_id res chain seq x y z
N MET A 1 -8.88 -21.69 3.01
CA MET A 1 -9.13 -20.69 1.94
C MET A 1 -8.99 -21.40 0.60
N SER A 2 -9.87 -21.17 -0.37
CA SER A 2 -9.75 -21.84 -1.68
C SER A 2 -8.69 -21.15 -2.55
N ARG A 3 -8.04 -21.90 -3.47
CA ARG A 3 -7.04 -21.36 -4.42
C ARG A 3 -7.59 -20.20 -5.25
N SER A 4 -8.86 -20.30 -5.64
CA SER A 4 -9.58 -19.28 -6.41
C SER A 4 -9.82 -17.99 -5.62
N ASP A 5 -9.99 -18.09 -4.31
CA ASP A 5 -10.13 -16.92 -3.43
C ASP A 5 -8.77 -16.28 -3.17
N LEU A 6 -7.71 -17.10 -3.07
CA LEU A 6 -6.33 -16.63 -2.91
C LEU A 6 -5.85 -15.86 -4.15
N ALA A 7 -6.16 -16.35 -5.36
CA ALA A 7 -5.89 -15.65 -6.62
C ALA A 7 -6.58 -14.29 -6.69
N ARG A 8 -7.85 -14.24 -6.28
CA ARG A 8 -8.64 -13.01 -6.28
C ARG A 8 -8.12 -11.98 -5.29
N LEU A 9 -7.76 -12.42 -4.08
CA LEU A 9 -7.26 -11.56 -3.01
C LEU A 9 -5.84 -11.04 -3.26
N THR A 10 -4.99 -11.85 -3.90
CA THR A 10 -3.57 -11.51 -4.12
C THR A 10 -3.32 -10.87 -5.48
N GLY A 11 -4.22 -11.07 -6.45
CA GLY A 11 -4.03 -10.69 -7.84
C GLY A 11 -2.93 -11.50 -8.53
N LEU A 12 -2.55 -12.65 -7.97
CA LEU A 12 -1.58 -13.57 -8.56
C LEU A 12 -2.28 -14.50 -9.54
N SER A 13 -1.58 -14.85 -10.62
CA SER A 13 -2.10 -15.84 -11.57
C SER A 13 -2.22 -17.21 -10.91
N TRP A 14 -3.14 -18.00 -11.42
CA TRP A 14 -3.38 -19.38 -10.98
C TRP A 14 -2.07 -20.21 -11.00
N ASP A 15 -1.28 -20.06 -12.07
CA ASP A 15 -0.02 -20.79 -12.24
C ASP A 15 1.02 -20.42 -11.18
N VAL A 16 1.05 -19.17 -10.73
CA VAL A 16 1.94 -18.71 -9.66
C VAL A 16 1.52 -19.32 -8.31
N ILE A 17 0.22 -19.40 -8.03
CA ILE A 17 -0.30 -20.03 -6.80
C ILE A 17 -0.03 -21.52 -6.78
N VAL A 18 -0.26 -22.21 -7.90
CA VAL A 18 0.06 -23.64 -8.04
C VAL A 18 1.56 -23.88 -7.89
N ALA A 19 2.42 -23.04 -8.50
CA ALA A 19 3.87 -23.15 -8.34
C ALA A 19 4.33 -22.94 -6.89
N ILE A 20 3.72 -21.99 -6.16
CA ILE A 20 3.98 -21.75 -4.74
C ILE A 20 3.60 -22.98 -3.90
N GLU A 21 2.42 -23.56 -4.15
CA GLU A 21 1.90 -24.67 -3.35
C GLU A 21 2.56 -26.02 -3.64
N GLU A 22 2.84 -26.32 -4.91
CA GLU A 22 3.28 -27.67 -5.32
C GLU A 22 4.81 -27.82 -5.38
N ARG A 23 5.54 -26.74 -5.65
CA ARG A 23 6.99 -26.82 -5.92
C ARG A 23 7.86 -26.19 -4.84
N GLY A 24 7.30 -25.36 -3.96
CA GLY A 24 8.08 -24.58 -2.97
C GLY A 24 9.05 -23.56 -3.60
N GLU A 25 9.10 -23.48 -4.93
CA GLU A 25 9.94 -22.59 -5.71
C GLU A 25 9.05 -21.58 -6.47
N PRO A 26 8.78 -20.41 -5.87
CA PRO A 26 7.99 -19.41 -6.55
C PRO A 26 8.81 -18.76 -7.68
N PRO A 27 8.18 -18.45 -8.85
CA PRO A 27 8.76 -17.48 -9.77
C PRO A 27 8.98 -16.17 -9.02
N ALA A 28 9.97 -15.35 -9.42
CA ALA A 28 10.39 -14.16 -8.69
C ALA A 28 9.22 -13.22 -8.28
N LEU A 29 8.65 -13.45 -7.09
CA LEU A 29 7.56 -12.66 -6.54
C LEU A 29 8.09 -11.28 -6.10
N THR A 30 7.41 -10.24 -6.55
CA THR A 30 7.62 -8.85 -6.11
C THR A 30 7.24 -8.69 -4.63
N LEU A 31 7.73 -7.63 -3.99
CA LEU A 31 7.39 -7.37 -2.58
C LEU A 31 5.89 -7.11 -2.40
N ASN A 32 5.24 -6.50 -3.39
CA ASN A 32 3.80 -6.30 -3.38
C ASN A 32 3.02 -7.61 -3.42
N ALA A 33 3.46 -8.59 -4.22
CA ALA A 33 2.89 -9.92 -4.22
C ALA A 33 3.06 -10.62 -2.86
N ALA A 34 4.26 -10.55 -2.28
CA ALA A 34 4.55 -11.08 -0.95
C ALA A 34 3.68 -10.44 0.14
N ARG A 35 3.48 -9.12 0.09
CA ARG A 35 2.64 -8.38 1.04
C ARG A 35 1.16 -8.75 0.91
N ARG A 36 0.65 -8.92 -0.31
CA ARG A 36 -0.72 -9.36 -0.54
C ARG A 36 -0.94 -10.79 -0.05
N LEU A 37 0.03 -11.67 -0.25
CA LEU A 37 0.03 -13.03 0.30
C LEU A 37 0.03 -13.02 1.83
N ALA A 38 0.93 -12.27 2.44
CA ALA A 38 1.01 -12.10 3.90
C ALA A 38 -0.31 -11.60 4.48
N SER A 39 -0.92 -10.60 3.84
CA SER A 39 -2.24 -10.07 4.22
C SER A 39 -3.35 -11.12 4.06
N ALA A 40 -3.43 -11.79 2.91
CA ALA A 40 -4.47 -12.79 2.62
C ALA A 40 -4.38 -14.04 3.53
N LEU A 41 -3.17 -14.39 3.97
CA LEU A 41 -2.92 -15.54 4.84
C LEU A 41 -2.85 -15.16 6.32
N ALA A 42 -2.99 -13.88 6.67
CA ALA A 42 -2.83 -13.36 8.02
C ALA A 42 -1.50 -13.78 8.69
N VAL A 43 -0.41 -13.76 7.92
CA VAL A 43 0.94 -14.13 8.38
C VAL A 43 1.88 -12.94 8.23
N ASP A 44 2.92 -12.89 9.05
CA ASP A 44 3.92 -11.83 8.97
C ASP A 44 4.71 -11.91 7.65
N LEU A 45 4.98 -10.75 7.05
CA LEU A 45 5.72 -10.64 5.80
C LEU A 45 7.13 -11.25 5.89
N THR A 46 7.75 -11.21 7.07
CA THR A 46 9.06 -11.83 7.32
C THR A 46 8.99 -13.34 7.36
N THR A 47 7.89 -13.92 7.87
CA THR A 47 7.65 -15.38 7.82
C THR A 47 7.49 -15.85 6.38
N VAL A 48 6.73 -15.08 5.61
CA VAL A 48 6.52 -15.30 4.18
C VAL A 48 7.84 -15.16 3.40
N ALA A 49 8.66 -14.15 3.71
CA ALA A 49 9.98 -13.96 3.11
C ALA A 49 11.02 -15.00 3.54
N ALA A 50 10.96 -15.50 4.78
CA ALA A 50 11.89 -16.49 5.33
C ALA A 50 11.62 -17.90 4.78
N ALA A 51 10.35 -18.26 4.60
CA ALA A 51 9.95 -19.53 3.98
C ALA A 51 10.45 -19.65 2.52
N TRP A 52 10.81 -18.52 1.89
CA TRP A 52 11.27 -18.48 0.50
C TRP A 52 12.79 -18.47 0.31
N GLY A 53 13.58 -18.68 1.38
CA GLY A 53 15.00 -19.04 1.28
C GLY A 53 15.84 -18.14 0.35
N ARG A 54 15.66 -16.82 0.40
CA ARG A 54 16.24 -15.92 -0.61
C ARG A 54 17.67 -15.45 -0.26
N PRO A 55 18.60 -15.45 -1.23
CA PRO A 55 19.97 -14.99 -1.02
C PRO A 55 20.03 -13.49 -0.69
N PRO A 56 21.06 -13.02 0.06
CA PRO A 56 21.16 -11.64 0.57
C PRO A 56 21.12 -10.57 -0.52
N ALA A 57 21.54 -10.89 -1.75
CA ALA A 57 21.43 -10.00 -2.90
C ALA A 57 19.98 -9.60 -3.24
N GLN A 58 18.98 -10.46 -2.97
CA GLN A 58 17.57 -10.12 -3.23
C GLN A 58 16.98 -9.17 -2.18
N GLN A 59 17.55 -9.10 -0.97
CA GLN A 59 17.06 -8.15 0.05
C GLN A 59 17.30 -6.70 -0.35
N ASP A 60 18.43 -6.40 -0.97
CA ASP A 60 18.73 -5.04 -1.41
C ASP A 60 17.79 -4.60 -2.54
N ASP A 61 17.56 -5.46 -3.52
CA ASP A 61 16.60 -5.17 -4.58
C ASP A 61 15.19 -4.93 -4.02
N ILE A 62 14.79 -5.71 -3.01
CA ILE A 62 13.51 -5.55 -2.31
C ILE A 62 13.45 -4.20 -1.57
N ARG A 63 14.52 -3.81 -0.88
CA ARG A 63 14.61 -2.52 -0.18
C ARG A 63 14.55 -1.34 -1.14
N LEU A 64 15.23 -1.45 -2.29
CA LEU A 64 15.20 -0.43 -3.33
C LEU A 64 13.81 -0.33 -3.98
N GLU A 65 13.21 -1.46 -4.35
CA GLU A 65 11.85 -1.50 -4.90
C GLU A 65 10.83 -0.92 -3.91
N ALA A 66 10.92 -1.28 -2.63
CA ALA A 66 10.06 -0.74 -1.58
C ALA A 66 10.22 0.77 -1.45
N LEU A 67 11.45 1.27 -1.45
CA LEU A 67 11.72 2.71 -1.38
C LEU A 67 11.10 3.46 -2.55
N LEU A 68 11.27 2.95 -3.78
CA LEU A 68 10.73 3.57 -4.98
C LEU A 68 9.20 3.49 -5.03
N ALA A 69 8.60 2.40 -4.53
CA ALA A 69 7.15 2.22 -4.50
C ALA A 69 6.43 3.17 -3.52
N HIS A 70 7.12 3.64 -2.48
CA HIS A 70 6.58 4.59 -1.49
C HIS A 70 7.00 6.05 -1.75
N ALA A 71 7.74 6.31 -2.83
CA ALA A 71 8.19 7.65 -3.13
C ALA A 71 7.10 8.41 -3.91
N ASP A 72 6.60 9.51 -3.35
CA ASP A 72 5.65 10.41 -4.04
C ASP A 72 6.29 11.14 -5.23
N GLN A 73 7.62 11.11 -5.34
CA GLN A 73 8.39 11.77 -6.39
C GLN A 73 9.59 10.93 -6.81
N PRO A 74 10.06 11.09 -8.07
CA PRO A 74 11.26 10.41 -8.55
C PRO A 74 12.48 10.68 -7.65
N LEU A 75 13.16 9.62 -7.26
CA LEU A 75 14.30 9.70 -6.35
C LEU A 75 15.62 9.78 -7.13
N SER A 76 16.52 10.65 -6.67
CA SER A 76 17.88 10.66 -7.22
C SER A 76 18.74 9.55 -6.63
N LEU A 77 19.78 9.12 -7.35
CA LEU A 77 20.73 8.11 -6.87
C LEU A 77 21.31 8.46 -5.48
N THR A 78 21.63 9.74 -5.25
CA THR A 78 22.12 10.23 -3.95
C THR A 78 21.07 10.17 -2.85
N ARG A 79 19.78 10.38 -3.17
CA ARG A 79 18.69 10.20 -2.19
C ARG A 79 18.49 8.72 -1.86
N ILE A 80 18.58 7.85 -2.86
CA ILE A 80 18.49 6.39 -2.69
C ILE A 80 19.62 5.90 -1.78
N ALA A 81 20.87 6.22 -2.13
CA ALA A 81 22.05 5.81 -1.35
C ALA A 81 21.95 6.28 0.10
N ARG A 82 21.55 7.53 0.33
CA ARG A 82 21.36 8.08 1.68
C ARG A 82 20.21 7.41 2.44
N ALA A 83 19.06 7.19 1.80
CA ALA A 83 17.89 6.59 2.45
C ALA A 83 18.16 5.15 2.90
N LEU A 84 18.91 4.39 2.10
CA LEU A 84 19.23 2.99 2.38
C LEU A 84 20.58 2.80 3.09
N ARG A 85 21.28 3.91 3.39
CA ARG A 85 22.63 3.92 3.99
C ARG A 85 23.63 3.08 3.19
N TRP A 86 23.56 3.21 1.87
CA TRP A 86 24.45 2.56 0.93
C TRP A 86 25.49 3.53 0.37
N SER A 87 26.59 3.00 -0.16
CA SER A 87 27.45 3.78 -1.03
C SER A 87 26.72 4.09 -2.35
N LEU A 88 27.13 5.16 -3.04
CA LEU A 88 26.58 5.50 -4.36
C LEU A 88 26.78 4.36 -5.37
N GLU A 89 27.95 3.73 -5.32
CA GLU A 89 28.31 2.59 -6.18
C GLU A 89 27.40 1.39 -5.94
N HIS A 90 27.16 1.04 -4.66
CA HIS A 90 26.25 -0.06 -4.31
C HIS A 90 24.82 0.25 -4.74
N ALA A 91 24.35 1.48 -4.51
CA ALA A 91 23.03 1.90 -4.96
C ALA A 91 22.89 1.81 -6.48
N GLN A 92 23.92 2.18 -7.24
CA GLN A 92 23.92 2.09 -8.70
C GLN A 92 23.87 0.64 -9.18
N HIS A 93 24.69 -0.23 -8.56
CA HIS A 93 24.73 -1.65 -8.88
C HIS A 93 23.39 -2.34 -8.60
N VAL A 94 22.79 -2.09 -7.42
CA VAL A 94 21.48 -2.63 -7.05
C VAL A 94 20.39 -2.11 -7.99
N LEU A 95 20.48 -0.85 -8.42
CA LEU A 95 19.51 -0.24 -9.33
C LEU A 95 19.56 -0.84 -10.74
N GLN A 96 20.75 -1.11 -11.27
CA GLN A 96 20.93 -1.84 -12.54
C GLN A 96 20.41 -3.27 -12.45
N ARG A 97 20.67 -3.96 -11.34
CA ARG A 97 20.17 -5.31 -11.11
C ARG A 97 18.64 -5.33 -10.97
N LEU A 98 18.07 -4.34 -10.29
CA LEU A 98 16.62 -4.18 -10.16
C LEU A 98 15.97 -3.99 -11.53
N ASP A 99 16.53 -3.14 -12.40
CA ASP A 99 16.00 -2.93 -13.76
C ASP A 99 15.94 -4.24 -14.56
N GLY A 100 17.04 -5.02 -14.54
CA GLY A 100 17.07 -6.35 -15.18
C GLY A 100 16.05 -7.33 -14.59
N ARG A 101 15.81 -7.28 -13.27
CA ARG A 101 14.78 -8.10 -12.61
C ARG A 101 13.37 -7.67 -13.00
N LEU A 102 13.12 -6.37 -13.08
CA LEU A 102 11.82 -5.81 -13.45
C LEU A 102 11.47 -6.11 -14.90
N ALA A 103 12.46 -6.34 -15.78
CA ALA A 103 12.22 -6.73 -17.17
C ALA A 103 11.34 -7.99 -17.33
N ALA A 104 11.34 -8.91 -16.35
CA ALA A 104 10.47 -10.08 -16.35
C ALA A 104 9.05 -9.81 -15.80
N THR A 105 8.76 -8.57 -15.38
CA THR A 105 7.52 -8.16 -14.72
C THR A 105 6.75 -7.12 -15.53
N GLY A 106 5.51 -6.81 -15.13
CA GLY A 106 4.74 -5.70 -15.71
C GLY A 106 5.19 -4.30 -15.27
N GLN A 107 6.35 -4.18 -14.63
CA GLN A 107 6.93 -2.93 -14.14
C GLN A 107 8.28 -2.66 -14.80
N THR A 108 8.70 -1.40 -14.80
CA THR A 108 10.00 -0.96 -15.32
C THR A 108 10.53 0.19 -14.47
N LEU A 109 11.85 0.37 -14.48
CA LEU A 109 12.50 1.52 -13.89
C LEU A 109 12.53 2.67 -14.90
N ARG A 110 11.81 3.77 -14.63
CA ARG A 110 11.78 4.93 -15.53
C ARG A 110 12.79 5.99 -15.11
N HIS A 111 13.59 6.45 -16.07
CA HIS A 111 14.40 7.65 -15.95
C HIS A 111 13.62 8.88 -16.38
N VAL A 112 13.17 9.67 -15.42
CA VAL A 112 12.31 10.85 -15.66
C VAL A 112 13.12 12.15 -15.84
N ALA A 113 14.33 12.19 -15.29
CA ALA A 113 15.28 13.28 -15.40
C ALA A 113 16.70 12.74 -15.17
N PRO A 114 17.77 13.50 -15.50
CA PRO A 114 19.14 13.07 -15.26
C PRO A 114 19.33 12.60 -13.80
N GLY A 115 19.61 11.31 -13.65
CA GLY A 115 19.86 10.67 -12.36
C GLY A 115 18.64 10.55 -11.43
N ARG A 116 17.40 10.67 -11.93
CA ARG A 116 16.16 10.45 -11.15
C ARG A 116 15.38 9.24 -11.65
N TYR A 117 14.97 8.40 -10.71
CA TYR A 117 14.43 7.08 -10.94
C TYR A 117 13.08 6.94 -10.25
N GLU A 118 12.14 6.25 -10.91
CA GLU A 118 10.86 5.85 -10.34
C GLU A 118 10.42 4.50 -10.91
N LEU A 119 9.46 3.85 -10.25
CA LEU A 119 8.80 2.68 -10.80
C LEU A 119 7.65 3.12 -11.71
N ALA A 120 7.57 2.53 -12.89
CA ALA A 120 6.48 2.73 -13.83
C ALA A 120 5.91 1.39 -14.29
N ALA A 121 4.67 1.41 -14.79
CA ALA A 121 4.12 0.26 -15.52
C ALA A 121 4.85 0.09 -16.86
N ARG A 122 5.07 -1.15 -17.27
CA ARG A 122 5.65 -1.46 -18.58
C ARG A 122 4.61 -1.18 -19.67
N GLY A 123 4.90 -0.21 -20.54
CA GLY A 123 3.94 0.29 -21.53
C GLY A 123 3.60 -0.70 -22.67
N ASP A 124 4.35 -1.78 -22.79
CA ASP A 124 4.10 -2.91 -23.70
C ASP A 124 3.13 -3.96 -23.12
N VAL A 125 2.91 -3.96 -21.80
CA VAL A 125 2.00 -4.91 -21.11
C VAL A 125 0.64 -4.30 -20.85
N LEU A 126 0.60 -3.01 -20.50
CA LEU A 126 -0.63 -2.28 -20.23
C LEU A 126 -0.75 -1.16 -21.23
N GLN A 127 -1.71 -1.28 -22.16
CA GLN A 127 -1.97 -0.20 -23.10
C GLN A 127 -2.61 0.98 -22.36
N ALA A 128 -2.49 2.17 -22.95
CA ALA A 128 -3.10 3.38 -22.38
C ALA A 128 -4.60 3.19 -22.09
N GLY A 129 -5.31 2.39 -22.89
CA GLY A 129 -6.71 2.01 -22.65
C GLY A 129 -6.93 1.17 -21.38
N ASP A 130 -6.04 0.23 -21.07
CA ASP A 130 -6.12 -0.60 -19.85
C ASP A 130 -5.80 0.23 -18.60
N LEU A 131 -4.81 1.12 -18.71
CA LEU A 131 -4.52 2.10 -17.66
C LEU A 131 -5.66 3.09 -17.45
N SER A 132 -6.37 3.46 -18.53
CA SER A 132 -7.53 4.36 -18.46
C SER A 132 -8.70 3.67 -17.80
N ARG A 133 -8.97 2.39 -18.09
CA ARG A 133 -9.99 1.59 -17.38
C ARG A 133 -9.70 1.40 -15.89
N LEU A 134 -8.42 1.26 -15.52
CA LEU A 134 -8.01 1.22 -14.11
C LEU A 134 -8.13 2.60 -13.43
N ARG A 135 -7.88 3.69 -14.17
CA ARG A 135 -8.03 5.08 -13.71
C ARG A 135 -9.46 5.61 -13.73
N GLU A 136 -10.35 5.03 -14.52
CA GLU A 136 -11.78 5.40 -14.57
C GLU A 136 -12.48 5.16 -13.22
N HIS A 137 -11.87 4.35 -12.34
CA HIS A 137 -12.29 4.19 -10.95
C HIS A 137 -11.58 5.13 -9.95
N GLU A 138 -10.57 5.90 -10.36
CA GLU A 138 -10.07 7.06 -9.59
C GLU A 138 -10.93 8.29 -9.87
N GLN A 139 -12.24 8.21 -9.66
CA GLN A 139 -12.99 9.44 -9.42
C GLN A 139 -12.54 9.99 -8.08
N ALA A 140 -11.59 10.93 -8.13
CA ALA A 140 -11.04 11.58 -6.95
C ALA A 140 -12.17 11.99 -6.00
N ILE A 141 -12.12 11.47 -4.77
CA ILE A 141 -13.05 11.83 -3.72
C ILE A 141 -12.91 13.33 -3.49
N THR A 142 -14.00 14.06 -3.67
CA THR A 142 -14.00 15.51 -3.48
C THR A 142 -13.86 15.84 -1.99
N ALA A 143 -13.35 17.03 -1.65
CA ALA A 143 -13.21 17.43 -0.25
C ALA A 143 -14.52 17.30 0.58
N PRO A 144 -15.71 17.63 0.04
CA PRO A 144 -16.98 17.39 0.73
C PRO A 144 -17.29 15.90 0.96
N GLU A 145 -16.96 15.04 -0.01
CA GLU A 145 -17.14 13.58 0.09
C GLU A 145 -16.20 12.98 1.15
N ALA A 146 -14.94 13.39 1.16
CA ALA A 146 -13.96 12.96 2.16
C ALA A 146 -14.35 13.43 3.58
N ALA A 147 -14.83 14.68 3.72
CA ALA A 147 -15.29 15.20 5.00
C ALA A 147 -16.51 14.42 5.54
N LEU A 148 -17.45 14.07 4.65
CA LEU A 148 -18.62 13.27 5.04
C LEU A 148 -18.23 11.85 5.41
N LEU A 149 -17.35 11.19 4.64
CA LEU A 149 -16.82 9.86 4.99
C LEU A 149 -16.13 9.88 6.35
N ARG A 150 -15.25 10.85 6.60
CA ARG A 150 -14.58 11.00 7.90
C ARG A 150 -15.58 11.17 9.04
N ARG A 151 -16.63 11.97 8.84
CA ARG A 151 -17.71 12.15 9.82
C ARG A 151 -18.51 10.87 10.05
N LEU A 152 -18.75 10.06 9.03
CA LEU A 152 -19.44 8.78 9.18
C LEU A 152 -18.59 7.75 9.94
N ILE A 153 -17.28 7.71 9.68
CA ILE A 153 -16.35 6.77 10.31
C ILE A 153 -16.12 7.15 11.78
N ILE A 154 -15.72 8.39 12.04
CA ILE A 154 -15.23 8.85 13.36
C ILE A 154 -16.33 9.52 14.19
N GLY A 155 -17.38 10.03 13.55
CA GLY A 155 -18.43 10.79 14.21
C GLY A 155 -19.33 9.95 15.11
N GLN A 156 -20.18 10.65 15.85
CA GLN A 156 -21.13 10.05 16.77
C GLN A 156 -22.24 9.33 16.00
N ARG A 157 -22.99 8.47 16.68
CA ARG A 157 -24.10 7.73 16.06
C ARG A 157 -25.09 8.67 15.36
N GLU A 158 -25.40 9.81 15.98
CA GLU A 158 -26.30 10.84 15.44
C GLU A 158 -25.82 11.44 14.11
N ASP A 159 -24.51 11.46 13.87
CA ASP A 159 -23.90 11.92 12.61
C ASP A 159 -24.13 10.96 11.44
N ARG A 160 -24.63 9.75 11.72
CA ARG A 160 -24.99 8.73 10.73
C ARG A 160 -26.49 8.73 10.43
N CYS A 161 -27.28 9.47 11.18
CA CYS A 161 -28.73 9.52 10.99
C CYS A 161 -29.09 10.34 9.75
N TRP A 162 -29.80 9.71 8.80
CA TRP A 162 -30.19 10.35 7.54
C TRP A 162 -31.05 11.61 7.75
N ALA A 163 -31.89 11.62 8.79
CA ALA A 163 -32.73 12.76 9.12
C ALA A 163 -31.92 14.03 9.44
N ASN A 164 -30.72 13.87 10.00
CA ASN A 164 -29.84 14.96 10.40
C ASN A 164 -29.02 15.55 9.24
N PHE A 165 -29.12 14.96 8.04
CA PHE A 165 -28.36 15.42 6.89
C PHE A 165 -29.06 16.60 6.24
N ASN A 166 -28.31 17.67 6.00
CA ASN A 166 -28.77 18.77 5.17
C ASN A 166 -28.82 18.35 3.69
N HIS A 167 -29.43 19.17 2.83
CA HIS A 167 -29.63 18.84 1.42
C HIS A 167 -28.31 18.54 0.67
N SER A 168 -27.24 19.27 0.97
CA SER A 168 -25.92 19.05 0.38
C SER A 168 -25.35 17.69 0.79
N GLN A 169 -25.39 17.38 2.09
CA GLN A 169 -24.92 16.10 2.63
C GLN A 169 -25.69 14.90 2.08
N ARG A 170 -27.00 15.02 1.85
CA ARG A 170 -27.79 13.95 1.22
C ARG A 170 -27.36 13.69 -0.22
N ARG A 171 -27.07 14.75 -1.00
CA ARG A 171 -26.54 14.60 -2.36
C ARG A 171 -25.14 13.98 -2.36
N THR A 172 -24.28 14.39 -1.44
CA THR A 172 -22.95 13.81 -1.26
C THR A 172 -23.03 12.34 -0.85
N ALA A 173 -23.92 11.98 0.07
CA ALA A 173 -24.15 10.60 0.49
C ALA A 173 -24.69 9.73 -0.65
N ALA A 174 -25.59 10.27 -1.49
CA ALA A 174 -26.09 9.56 -2.67
C ALA A 174 -24.96 9.26 -3.67
N ARG A 175 -24.08 10.23 -3.96
CA ARG A 175 -22.90 10.02 -4.81
C ARG A 175 -21.92 9.01 -4.23
N LEU A 176 -21.69 9.04 -2.91
CA LEU A 176 -20.87 8.05 -2.23
C LEU A 176 -21.50 6.65 -2.29
N ALA A 177 -22.84 6.55 -2.28
CA ALA A 177 -23.57 5.29 -2.40
C ALA A 177 -23.52 4.73 -3.83
N GLU A 178 -23.64 5.59 -4.85
CA GLU A 178 -23.41 5.23 -6.26
C GLU A 178 -22.00 4.68 -6.49
N ARG A 179 -21.02 5.15 -5.70
CA ARG A 179 -19.64 4.66 -5.69
C ARG A 179 -19.39 3.44 -4.79
N GLY A 180 -20.41 2.93 -4.11
CA GLY A 180 -20.28 1.77 -3.22
C GLY A 180 -19.48 2.02 -1.93
N LEU A 181 -19.25 3.28 -1.56
CA LEU A 181 -18.46 3.65 -0.37
C LEU A 181 -19.33 3.74 0.90
N VAL A 182 -20.63 3.99 0.73
CA VAL A 182 -21.60 4.04 1.82
C VAL A 182 -22.90 3.34 1.42
N ARG A 183 -23.65 2.85 2.40
CA ARG A 183 -24.97 2.23 2.23
C ARG A 183 -25.95 2.87 3.20
N SER A 184 -27.17 3.13 2.75
CA SER A 184 -28.27 3.53 3.62
C SER A 184 -29.20 2.35 3.88
N ASP A 185 -29.65 2.21 5.13
CA ASP A 185 -30.75 1.30 5.50
C ASP A 185 -32.12 2.02 5.57
N GLY A 186 -32.16 3.28 5.12
CA GLY A 186 -33.33 4.16 5.15
C GLY A 186 -33.35 5.11 6.35
N THR A 187 -32.71 4.74 7.46
CA THR A 187 -32.65 5.59 8.67
C THR A 187 -31.21 6.04 8.97
N TRP A 188 -30.24 5.18 8.67
CA TRP A 188 -28.83 5.36 8.95
C TRP A 188 -27.99 5.16 7.70
N VAL A 189 -26.89 5.92 7.64
CA VAL A 189 -25.85 5.77 6.62
C VAL A 189 -24.66 5.07 7.26
N HIS A 190 -24.31 3.92 6.67
CA HIS A 190 -23.18 3.10 7.07
C HIS A 190 -22.10 3.17 6.00
N VAL A 191 -20.86 3.06 6.43
CA VAL A 191 -19.72 2.90 5.53
C VAL A 191 -19.65 1.44 5.10
N THR A 192 -19.29 1.14 3.86
CA THR A 192 -19.19 -0.25 3.40
C THR A 192 -18.00 -0.96 4.04
N ALA A 193 -18.09 -2.30 4.17
CA ALA A 193 -17.07 -3.12 4.85
C ALA A 193 -15.66 -2.94 4.25
N ASP A 194 -15.58 -2.73 2.93
CA ASP A 194 -14.32 -2.48 2.23
C ASP A 194 -13.67 -1.15 2.65
N VAL A 195 -14.47 -0.12 2.92
CA VAL A 195 -13.96 1.19 3.34
C VAL A 195 -13.59 1.16 4.83
N ASP A 196 -14.35 0.45 5.65
CA ASP A 196 -14.05 0.29 7.09
C ASP A 196 -12.73 -0.48 7.29
N ALA A 197 -12.52 -1.58 6.54
CA ALA A 197 -11.31 -2.40 6.63
C ALA A 197 -10.04 -1.70 6.12
N ASN A 198 -10.15 -0.81 5.14
CA ASN A 198 -9.00 -0.12 4.54
C ASN A 198 -8.64 1.21 5.23
N LEU A 199 -9.57 1.85 5.94
CA LEU A 199 -9.34 3.15 6.61
C LEU A 199 -9.10 3.05 8.13
N GLN A 200 -9.57 1.98 8.79
CA GLN A 200 -9.27 1.74 10.22
C GLN A 200 -7.77 1.65 10.56
N PRO A 201 -6.87 1.01 9.77
CA PRO A 201 -5.47 0.86 10.17
C PRO A 201 -4.66 2.17 10.23
N ASP A 202 -5.10 3.25 9.57
CA ASP A 202 -4.43 4.57 9.63
C ASP A 202 -5.02 5.50 10.71
N LEU A 203 -6.26 5.28 11.14
CA LEU A 203 -6.90 6.07 12.20
C LEU A 203 -6.42 5.67 13.60
N ASP A 204 -6.07 4.40 13.81
CA ASP A 204 -5.44 3.95 15.07
C ASP A 204 -4.04 4.52 15.29
N ARG A 205 -3.36 4.99 14.23
CA ARG A 205 -2.07 5.70 14.31
C ARG A 205 -2.21 7.20 14.57
N THR A 206 -3.41 7.75 14.36
CA THR A 206 -3.71 9.19 14.52
C THR A 206 -4.82 9.40 15.54
N GLY A 207 -4.66 8.80 16.72
CA GLY A 207 -5.49 9.12 17.88
C GLY A 207 -5.44 10.63 18.23
N PRO A 208 -6.53 11.20 18.78
CA PRO A 208 -6.70 12.64 18.95
C PRO A 208 -5.99 13.16 20.21
N HIS A 209 -4.71 12.87 20.42
CA HIS A 209 -3.90 13.53 21.44
C HIS A 209 -2.42 13.38 21.09
N GLY A 210 -1.87 14.40 20.43
CA GLY A 210 -0.44 14.69 20.46
C GLY A 210 0.00 15.14 21.84
N VAL A 211 -0.18 14.30 22.87
CA VAL A 211 0.50 14.46 24.15
C VAL A 211 1.77 13.64 24.04
N GLN A 212 2.87 14.31 23.69
CA GLN A 212 4.21 13.81 23.96
C GLN A 212 4.26 13.46 25.45
N ARG A 213 4.19 12.17 25.79
CA ARG A 213 4.64 11.71 27.10
C ARG A 213 6.13 12.01 27.14
N PRO A 214 6.62 12.87 28.07
CA PRO A 214 8.05 13.04 28.22
C PRO A 214 8.64 11.67 28.56
N LEU A 215 9.64 11.28 27.77
CA LEU A 215 10.51 10.15 28.04
C LEU A 215 11.00 10.30 29.48
N ARG A 216 10.50 9.46 30.38
CA ARG A 216 11.12 9.26 31.68
C ARG A 216 12.53 8.74 31.42
N ASP A 217 13.51 9.60 31.68
CA ASP A 217 14.91 9.22 31.83
C ASP A 217 15.02 8.03 32.78
N ARG A 218 15.41 6.89 32.20
CA ARG A 218 15.88 5.72 32.93
C ARG A 218 17.05 5.11 32.18
N ARG A 219 18.23 5.70 32.37
CA ARG A 219 19.52 5.01 32.54
C ARG A 219 20.31 5.81 33.58
N ALA A 220 20.41 5.26 34.80
CA ALA A 220 21.58 4.53 35.30
C ALA A 220 22.54 5.52 36.02
N THR A 221 22.42 5.65 37.33
CA THR A 221 23.28 5.01 38.35
C THR A 221 24.76 5.40 38.30
N ALA A 222 25.19 6.00 39.42
CA ALA A 222 26.52 5.96 40.06
C ALA A 222 27.68 6.74 39.40
N ALA A 223 28.15 7.79 40.07
CA ALA A 223 29.38 7.79 40.88
C ALA A 223 29.70 9.20 41.44
N GLU A 224 30.42 9.23 42.56
CA GLU A 224 31.19 10.37 43.13
C GLU A 224 30.48 11.37 44.07
N GLN A 225 30.33 10.98 45.34
CA GLN A 225 31.12 11.46 46.51
C GLN A 225 30.33 11.27 47.81
#